data_AF-A0A8H6G5M9-F1
#
_entry.id   AF-A0A8H6G5M9-F1
#
_cell.length_a   1.000
_cell.length_b   1.000
_cell.length_c   1.000
_cell.angle_alpha   90.00
_cell.angle_beta   90.00
_cell.angle_gamma   90.00
#
_symmetry.space_group_name_H-M   'P 1'
#
loop_
_entity.id
_entity.type
_entity.pdbx_description
1 polymer ?
#
loop_
_entity_poly.entity_id
_entity_poly.type
_entity_poly.pdbx_seq_one_letter_code
_entity_poly.pdbx_strand_id
1 'polypeptide(L)'
;MTIDKTNATRNCASNAYCKPTAARPYLKVLTGAFATKVIFAASTTPLVATSVNFTVCGDTSTASAQREIILFAGTFQATHLLELSGVGNASLLES
;
A
#
# COMPACT_ATOMS: atom_id res chain seq x y z
N MET A 1 16.05 -17.17 -11.85
CA MET A 1 16.00 -15.76 -12.28
C MET A 1 15.38 -15.73 -13.67
N THR A 2 14.21 -15.14 -13.84
CA THR A 2 13.54 -15.10 -15.15
C THR A 2 14.04 -13.91 -15.95
N ILE A 3 14.39 -14.14 -17.22
CA ILE A 3 14.88 -13.13 -18.16
C ILE A 3 13.88 -13.01 -19.30
N ASP A 4 13.60 -11.79 -19.75
CA ASP A 4 12.83 -11.54 -20.97
C ASP A 4 13.69 -11.91 -22.18
N LYS A 5 13.20 -12.87 -22.98
CA LYS A 5 13.92 -13.42 -24.14
C LYS A 5 14.15 -12.36 -25.24
N THR A 6 13.32 -11.33 -25.31
CA THR A 6 13.35 -10.35 -26.41
C THR A 6 14.43 -9.28 -26.23
N ASN A 7 14.77 -8.94 -25.00
CA ASN A 7 15.68 -7.83 -24.68
C ASN A 7 16.76 -8.20 -23.64
N ALA A 8 16.82 -9.46 -23.23
CA ALA A 8 17.77 -9.98 -22.24
C ALA A 8 17.75 -9.25 -20.89
N THR A 9 16.66 -8.57 -20.54
CA THR A 9 16.52 -7.88 -19.24
C THR A 9 15.85 -8.77 -18.20
N ARG A 10 16.05 -8.44 -16.93
CA ARG A 10 15.39 -9.14 -15.82
C ARG A 10 13.87 -9.00 -15.95
N ASN A 11 13.16 -10.12 -15.92
CA ASN A 11 11.71 -10.11 -15.85
C ASN A 11 11.26 -9.95 -14.39
N CYS A 12 10.79 -8.76 -14.03
CA CYS A 12 10.25 -8.43 -12.71
C CYS A 12 8.79 -7.95 -12.83
N ALA A 13 8.05 -8.01 -11.73
CA ALA A 13 6.63 -7.66 -11.71
C ALA A 13 6.36 -6.23 -12.20
N SER A 14 7.25 -5.26 -11.91
CA SER A 14 7.06 -3.88 -12.38
C SER A 14 7.17 -3.77 -13.90
N ASN A 15 8.12 -4.49 -14.52
CA ASN A 15 8.32 -4.45 -15.97
C ASN A 15 7.23 -5.24 -16.70
N ALA A 16 6.75 -6.34 -16.12
CA ALA A 16 5.72 -7.19 -16.70
C ALA A 16 4.30 -6.61 -16.57
N TYR A 17 3.94 -6.04 -15.41
CA TYR A 17 2.56 -5.65 -15.10
C TYR A 17 2.36 -4.13 -15.00
N CYS A 18 3.26 -3.41 -14.33
CA CYS A 18 3.07 -1.98 -14.07
C CYS A 18 3.44 -1.12 -15.29
N LYS A 19 4.64 -1.31 -15.86
CA LYS A 19 5.15 -0.48 -16.97
C LYS A 19 4.24 -0.48 -18.21
N PRO A 20 3.69 -1.62 -18.66
CA PRO A 20 2.80 -1.63 -19.83
C PRO A 20 1.45 -0.97 -19.58
N THR A 21 1.01 -0.88 -18.33
CA THR A 21 -0.31 -0.35 -17.95
C THR A 21 -0.25 1.07 -17.38
N ALA A 22 0.96 1.62 -17.19
CA ALA A 22 1.19 2.93 -16.56
C ALA A 22 0.54 4.11 -17.32
N ALA A 23 0.32 3.98 -18.64
CA ALA A 23 -0.33 5.02 -19.44
C ALA A 23 -1.86 5.08 -19.27
N ARG A 24 -2.47 4.15 -18.53
CA ARG A 24 -3.93 4.12 -18.34
C ARG A 24 -4.36 5.28 -17.42
N PRO A 25 -5.36 6.10 -17.81
CA PRO A 25 -5.76 7.28 -17.03
C PRO A 25 -6.35 6.94 -15.65
N TYR A 26 -6.84 5.70 -15.47
CA TYR A 26 -7.45 5.22 -14.23
C TYR A 26 -6.46 4.55 -13.26
N LEU A 27 -5.18 4.43 -13.64
CA LEU A 27 -4.13 3.88 -12.80
C LEU A 27 -3.13 4.98 -12.43
N LYS A 28 -2.98 5.25 -11.14
CA LYS A 28 -1.96 6.18 -10.63
C LYS A 28 -0.95 5.38 -9.81
N VAL A 29 0.32 5.50 -10.17
CA VAL A 29 1.44 4.90 -9.42
C VAL A 29 2.23 6.03 -8.80
N LEU A 30 2.22 6.09 -7.47
CA LEU A 30 2.99 7.07 -6.70
C LEU A 30 4.22 6.36 -6.10
N THR A 31 5.40 6.67 -6.63
CA THR A 31 6.67 6.15 -6.11
C THR A 31 7.21 7.05 -5.02
N GLY A 32 8.03 6.50 -4.12
CA GLY A 32 8.57 7.26 -2.98
C GLY A 32 7.52 7.65 -1.92
N ALA A 33 6.30 7.14 -2.05
CA ALA A 33 5.26 7.28 -1.03
C ALA A 33 5.31 6.10 -0.05
N PHE A 34 5.57 6.39 1.21
CA PHE A 34 5.64 5.40 2.27
C PHE A 34 4.35 5.41 3.11
N ALA A 35 3.56 4.35 3.04
CA ALA A 35 2.32 4.22 3.81
C ALA A 35 2.64 4.07 5.31
N THR A 36 2.02 4.90 6.14
CA THR A 36 2.27 4.95 7.59
C THR A 36 1.11 4.45 8.42
N LYS A 37 -0.13 4.62 7.96
CA LYS A 37 -1.32 4.20 8.72
C LYS A 37 -2.56 4.03 7.84
N VAL A 38 -3.34 2.98 8.08
CA VAL A 38 -4.71 2.83 7.56
C VAL A 38 -5.69 3.45 8.54
N ILE A 39 -6.62 4.24 8.02
CA ILE A 39 -7.65 4.94 8.81
C ILE A 39 -8.99 4.23 8.64
N PHE A 40 -9.60 3.88 9.77
CA PHE A 40 -10.91 3.24 9.83
C PHE A 40 -12.01 4.25 10.18
N ALA A 41 -13.23 4.00 9.71
CA ALA A 41 -14.40 4.75 10.11
C ALA A 41 -14.66 4.57 11.62
N ALA A 42 -14.95 5.67 12.30
CA ALA A 42 -15.27 5.63 13.73
C ALA A 42 -16.58 4.87 13.96
N SER A 43 -16.60 4.03 14.99
CA SER A 43 -17.83 3.43 15.53
C SER A 43 -18.64 2.55 14.57
N THR A 44 -17.99 1.93 13.58
CA THR A 44 -18.61 0.92 12.70
C THR A 44 -18.12 -0.48 13.05
N THR A 45 -19.05 -1.42 13.19
CA THR A 45 -18.75 -2.86 13.32
C THR A 45 -19.47 -3.61 12.20
N PRO A 46 -18.77 -4.26 11.26
CA PRO A 46 -17.31 -4.39 11.16
C PRO A 46 -16.59 -3.06 10.87
N LEU A 47 -15.30 -2.99 11.22
CA LEU A 47 -14.45 -1.84 10.90
C LEU A 47 -14.37 -1.64 9.38
N VAL A 48 -14.55 -0.40 8.93
CA VAL A 48 -14.47 -0.04 7.51
C VAL A 48 -13.23 0.82 7.29
N ALA A 49 -12.30 0.36 6.46
CA ALA A 49 -11.12 1.14 6.08
C ALA A 49 -11.52 2.23 5.07
N THR A 50 -11.15 3.48 5.35
CA THR A 50 -11.63 4.65 4.57
C THR A 50 -10.51 5.38 3.83
N SER A 51 -9.31 5.41 4.42
CA SER A 51 -8.17 6.11 3.82
C SER A 51 -6.84 5.55 4.32
N VAL A 52 -5.76 5.93 3.63
CA VAL A 52 -4.38 5.61 3.99
C VAL A 52 -3.60 6.90 4.12
N ASN A 53 -2.93 7.07 5.25
CA ASN A 53 -1.90 8.08 5.43
C ASN A 53 -0.58 7.55 4.89
N PHE A 54 0.12 8.42 4.15
CA PHE A 54 1.44 8.13 3.61
C PHE A 54 2.31 9.38 3.65
N THR A 55 3.61 9.18 3.65
CA THR A 55 4.59 10.26 3.53
C THR A 55 5.20 10.25 2.14
N VAL A 56 5.34 11.41 1.52
CA VAL A 56 5.97 11.58 0.21
C VAL A 56 6.76 12.88 0.23
N CYS A 57 8.03 12.83 -0.19
CA CYS A 57 8.92 13.99 -0.18
C CYS A 57 9.04 14.70 1.20
N GLY A 58 8.80 13.99 2.30
CA GLY A 58 8.83 14.53 3.67
C GLY A 58 7.47 15.02 4.19
N ASP A 59 6.48 15.19 3.33
CA ASP A 59 5.14 15.64 3.70
C ASP A 59 4.19 14.47 3.93
N THR A 60 3.29 14.61 4.90
CA THR A 60 2.22 13.63 5.14
C THR A 60 0.99 13.98 4.30
N SER A 61 0.46 12.99 3.60
CA SER A 61 -0.73 13.09 2.76
C SER A 61 -1.67 11.91 3.01
N THR A 62 -2.93 12.06 2.62
CA THR A 62 -3.98 11.05 2.81
C THR A 62 -4.63 10.70 1.48
N ALA A 63 -4.77 9.40 1.21
CA ALA A 63 -5.51 8.89 0.06
C ALA A 63 -6.80 8.19 0.54
N SER A 64 -7.96 8.69 0.12
CA SER A 64 -9.26 8.08 0.40
C SER A 64 -9.56 6.93 -0.58
N ALA A 65 -10.10 5.83 -0.07
CA ALA A 65 -10.57 4.71 -0.88
C ALA A 65 -12.10 4.63 -0.83
N GLN A 66 -12.72 4.54 -2.01
CA GLN A 66 -14.19 4.44 -2.11
C GLN A 66 -14.73 3.01 -1.97
N ARG A 67 -13.86 2.00 -2.11
CA ARG A 67 -14.25 0.59 -2.08
C ARG A 67 -13.40 -0.18 -1.09
N GLU A 68 -12.12 -0.37 -1.44
CA GLU A 68 -11.24 -1.26 -0.70
C GLU A 68 -9.83 -0.68 -0.63
N ILE A 69 -9.12 -1.05 0.43
CA ILE A 69 -7.69 -0.81 0.62
C ILE A 69 -7.03 -2.18 0.64
N ILE A 70 -6.09 -2.42 -0.28
CA ILE A 70 -5.38 -3.69 -0.40
C ILE A 70 -3.92 -3.49 0.00
N LEU A 71 -3.46 -4.27 0.99
CA LEU A 71 -2.11 -4.17 1.54
C LEU A 71 -1.14 -5.13 0.83
N PHE A 72 -0.12 -4.58 0.18
CA PHE A 72 0.94 -5.33 -0.50
C PHE A 72 2.34 -4.81 -0.14
N ALA A 73 2.64 -4.68 1.16
CA ALA A 73 3.92 -4.14 1.64
C ALA A 73 5.00 -5.22 1.89
N GLY A 74 4.70 -6.50 1.63
CA GLY A 74 5.54 -7.64 2.03
C GLY A 74 5.24 -8.10 3.45
N THR A 75 5.69 -9.29 3.82
CA THR A 75 5.27 -9.99 5.05
C THR A 75 5.54 -9.18 6.32
N PHE A 76 6.70 -8.56 6.44
CA PHE A 76 7.09 -7.81 7.65
C PHE A 76 6.43 -6.43 7.73
N GLN A 77 6.39 -5.70 6.62
CA GLN A 77 5.85 -4.33 6.64
C GLN A 77 4.32 -4.32 6.65
N ALA A 78 3.66 -5.32 6.05
CA ALA A 78 2.20 -5.40 6.08
C ALA A 78 1.68 -5.61 7.50
N THR A 79 2.32 -6.49 8.29
CA THR A 79 1.93 -6.71 9.69
C THR A 79 2.22 -5.46 10.54
N HIS A 80 3.39 -4.85 10.37
CA HIS A 80 3.74 -3.64 11.09
C HIS A 80 2.79 -2.47 10.78
N LEU A 81 2.41 -2.30 9.52
CA LEU A 81 1.44 -1.28 9.12
C LEU A 81 0.06 -1.52 9.75
N LEU A 82 -0.38 -2.77 9.88
CA LEU A 82 -1.63 -3.10 10.58
C LEU A 82 -1.56 -2.74 12.06
N GLU A 83 -0.45 -3.05 12.73
CA GLU A 83 -0.23 -2.67 14.14
C GLU A 83 -0.28 -1.15 14.32
N LEU A 84 0.44 -0.37 13.51
CA LEU A 84 0.37 1.10 13.52
C LEU A 84 -1.04 1.64 13.24
N SER A 85 -1.87 0.84 12.57
CA SER A 85 -3.27 1.14 12.26
C SER A 85 -4.24 0.72 13.36
N GLY A 86 -3.76 0.16 14.47
CA GLY A 86 -4.57 -0.31 15.59
C GLY A 86 -5.12 -1.73 15.40
N VAL A 87 -4.61 -2.48 14.42
CA VAL A 87 -5.00 -3.86 14.14
C VAL A 87 -3.83 -4.78 14.50
N GLY A 88 -3.90 -5.39 15.69
CA GLY A 88 -2.83 -6.22 16.22
C GLY A 88 -3.09 -6.62 17.66
N ASN A 89 -2.01 -7.00 18.35
CA ASN A 89 -2.10 -7.35 19.76
C ASN A 89 -2.34 -6.09 20.62
N ALA A 90 -3.47 -6.02 21.32
CA ALA A 90 -3.85 -4.88 22.15
C ALA A 90 -2.76 -4.44 23.14
N SER A 91 -2.05 -5.39 23.76
CA SER A 91 -0.99 -5.07 24.73
C SER A 91 0.21 -4.33 24.11
N LEU A 92 0.44 -4.50 22.80
CA LEU A 92 1.49 -3.77 22.08
C LEU A 92 1.02 -2.40 21.59
N LEU A 93 -0.29 -2.20 21.45
CA LEU A 93 -0.88 -0.97 20.92
C LEU A 93 -1.15 0.07 22.00
N GLU A 94 -1.26 -0.36 23.26
CA GLU A 94 -1.54 0.49 24.43
C GLU A 94 -0.28 0.90 25.21
N SER A 95 0.90 0.39 24.83
CA SER A 95 2.19 0.76 25.43
C SER A 95 2.72 2.09 24.90
#